data_AF-A0A6S6SZS4-F1
#
_entry.id   AF-A0A6S6SZS4-F1
#
_cell.length_a   1.000
_cell.length_b   1.000
_cell.length_c   1.000
_cell.angle_alpha   90.00
_cell.angle_beta   90.00
_cell.angle_gamma   90.00
#
_symmetry.space_group_name_H-M   'P 1'
#
loop_
_entity.id
_entity.type
_entity.pdbx_description
1 polymer ?
#
loop_
_entity_poly.entity_id
_entity_poly.type
_entity_poly.pdbx_seq_one_letter_code
_entity_poly.pdbx_strand_id
1 'polypeptide(L)'
;MSDDFICEIKNYEEPLFYNSKGSTEAYKLCVRHLSSALNAGLAKLSNGYMIPNNLLHIVNLENETIEVVSDKIKLVKLETLK
;
A
#
# COMPACT_ATOMS: atom_id res chain seq x y z
N MET A 1 -4.90 2.91 15.55
CA MET A 1 -3.78 1.96 15.45
C MET A 1 -3.43 1.44 16.81
N SER A 2 -3.71 0.16 17.02
CA SER A 2 -3.31 -0.59 18.21
C SER A 2 -1.81 -0.92 18.22
N ASP A 3 -1.26 -1.16 19.41
CA ASP A 3 0.14 -1.59 19.58
C ASP A 3 0.39 -2.96 18.95
N ASP A 4 -0.60 -3.85 18.99
CA ASP A 4 -0.53 -5.18 18.37
C ASP A 4 -0.36 -5.08 16.85
N PHE A 5 -1.14 -4.22 16.19
CA PHE A 5 -1.02 -4.02 14.74
C PHE A 5 0.31 -3.34 14.35
N ILE A 6 0.81 -2.42 15.17
CA ILE A 6 2.14 -1.83 14.98
C ILE A 6 3.24 -2.90 15.08
N CYS A 7 3.12 -3.83 16.04
CA CYS A 7 4.02 -4.97 16.16
C CYS A 7 3.93 -5.91 14.95
N GLU A 8 2.73 -6.16 14.43
CA GLU A 8 2.54 -6.94 13.21
C GLU A 8 3.27 -6.31 12.01
N ILE A 9 3.08 -5.01 11.77
CA ILE A 9 3.74 -4.28 10.68
C ILE A 9 5.27 -4.36 10.78
N LYS A 10 5.82 -4.21 11.99
CA LYS A 10 7.28 -4.21 12.21
C LYS A 10 7.91 -5.59 12.02
N ASN A 11 7.15 -6.66 12.26
CA ASN A 11 7.62 -8.04 12.13
C ASN A 11 7.27 -8.66 10.76
N TYR A 12 6.64 -7.90 9.87
CA TYR A 12 6.25 -8.39 8.55
C TYR A 12 7.48 -8.53 7.65
N GLU A 13 7.68 -9.71 7.06
CA GLU A 13 8.88 -10.02 6.27
C GLU A 13 8.87 -9.36 4.87
N GLU A 14 7.68 -9.21 4.29
CA GLU A 14 7.51 -8.69 2.94
C GLU A 14 7.38 -7.16 2.90
N PRO A 15 7.75 -6.50 1.78
CA PRO A 15 7.54 -5.07 1.63
C PRO A 15 6.07 -4.68 1.74
N LEU A 16 5.77 -3.83 2.71
CA LEU A 16 4.45 -3.28 2.94
C LEU A 16 4.23 -1.97 2.19
N PHE A 17 3.03 -1.82 1.61
CA PHE A 17 2.62 -0.64 0.85
C PHE A 17 1.36 0.00 1.43
N TYR A 18 1.16 1.30 1.24
CA TYR A 18 -0.09 1.99 1.62
C TYR A 18 -0.55 2.93 0.50
N ASN A 19 -1.86 3.13 0.39
CA ASN A 19 -2.48 3.90 -0.71
C ASN A 19 -3.17 5.20 -0.24
N SER A 20 -2.86 5.69 0.95
CA SER A 20 -3.31 7.00 1.42
C SER A 20 -2.26 8.09 1.15
N LYS A 21 -2.67 9.35 1.01
CA LYS A 21 -1.72 10.45 0.82
C LYS A 21 -1.05 10.81 2.15
N GLY A 22 0.28 10.71 2.21
CA GLY A 22 1.09 11.41 3.21
C GLY A 22 0.84 11.03 4.67
N SER A 23 0.56 9.75 4.96
CA SER A 23 0.44 9.28 6.35
C SER A 23 1.81 9.34 7.03
N THR A 24 1.89 10.14 8.09
CA THR A 24 3.10 10.25 8.93
C THR A 24 3.35 8.94 9.68
N GLU A 25 2.28 8.22 10.03
CA GLU A 25 2.30 6.92 10.67
C GLU A 25 2.90 5.86 9.74
N ALA A 26 2.46 5.79 8.48
CA ALA A 26 3.04 4.89 7.48
C ALA A 26 4.56 5.11 7.37
N TYR A 27 4.98 6.37 7.33
CA TYR A 27 6.38 6.74 7.25
C TYR A 27 7.18 6.30 8.48
N LYS A 28 6.66 6.56 9.69
CA LYS A 28 7.28 6.12 10.96
C LYS A 28 7.41 4.60 11.06
N LEU A 29 6.50 3.86 10.42
CA LEU A 29 6.49 2.40 10.37
C LEU A 29 7.24 1.84 9.15
N CYS A 30 7.93 2.68 8.37
CA CYS A 30 8.66 2.28 7.15
C CYS A 30 7.79 1.61 6.08
N VAL A 31 6.47 1.85 6.09
CA VAL A 31 5.52 1.37 5.07
C VAL A 31 5.61 2.28 3.85
N ARG A 32 5.79 1.70 2.65
CA ARG A 32 6.07 2.43 1.42
C ARG A 32 4.80 2.93 0.76
N HIS A 33 4.82 4.10 0.13
CA HIS A 33 3.65 4.51 -0.65
C HIS A 33 3.46 3.58 -1.86
N LEU A 34 2.21 3.31 -2.26
CA LEU A 34 1.90 2.37 -3.34
C LEU A 34 2.57 2.74 -4.67
N SER A 35 2.81 4.04 -4.92
CA SER A 35 3.58 4.49 -6.09
C SER A 35 5.03 3.96 -6.12
N SER A 36 5.63 3.63 -4.98
CA SER A 36 6.95 3.01 -4.92
C SER A 36 6.96 1.61 -5.53
N ALA A 37 5.84 0.87 -5.51
CA ALA A 37 5.73 -0.42 -6.17
C ALA A 37 5.89 -0.30 -7.69
N LEU A 38 5.37 0.77 -8.28
CA LEU A 38 5.55 1.06 -9.72
C LEU A 38 7.01 1.37 -10.04
N ASN A 39 7.64 2.25 -9.26
CA ASN A 39 9.03 2.66 -9.49
C ASN A 39 10.02 1.49 -9.31
N ALA A 40 9.71 0.56 -8.41
CA ALA A 40 10.51 -0.63 -8.17
C ALA A 40 10.25 -1.76 -9.19
N GLY A 41 9.33 -1.58 -10.15
CA GLY A 41 8.95 -2.61 -11.11
C GLY A 41 8.17 -3.79 -10.51
N LEU A 42 7.65 -3.65 -9.30
CA LEU A 42 6.82 -4.66 -8.62
C LEU A 42 5.37 -4.64 -9.13
N ALA A 43 4.97 -3.58 -9.81
CA ALA A 43 3.69 -3.46 -10.47
C ALA A 43 3.80 -2.62 -11.75
N LYS A 44 2.82 -2.78 -12.63
CA LYS A 44 2.67 -2.00 -13.86
C LYS A 44 1.32 -1.29 -13.91
N LEU A 45 1.23 -0.20 -14.66
CA LEU A 45 -0.03 0.47 -14.93
C LEU A 45 -0.66 -0.05 -16.22
N SER A 46 -1.95 -0.34 -16.18
CA SER A 46 -2.73 -0.71 -17.37
C SER A 46 -4.20 -0.31 -17.18
N ASN A 47 -4.74 0.46 -18.13
CA ASN A 47 -6.17 0.83 -18.19
C ASN A 47 -6.76 1.40 -16.88
N GLY A 48 -6.01 2.22 -16.15
CA GLY A 48 -6.45 2.78 -14.86
C GLY A 48 -6.35 1.82 -13.67
N TYR A 49 -5.72 0.66 -13.87
CA TYR A 49 -5.39 -0.29 -12.82
C TYR A 49 -3.87 -0.32 -12.61
N MET A 50 -3.48 -0.59 -11.37
CA MET A 50 -2.18 -1.12 -11.06
C MET A 50 -2.28 -2.64 -11.05
N ILE A 51 -1.47 -3.29 -11.87
CA ILE A 51 -1.39 -4.75 -11.98
C ILE A 51 -0.08 -5.17 -11.32
N PRO A 52 -0.13 -5.88 -10.18
CA PRO A 52 1.06 -6.43 -9.56
C PRO A 52 1.78 -7.41 -10.49
N ASN A 53 3.11 -7.35 -10.53
CA ASN A 53 3.92 -8.39 -11.18
C ASN A 53 4.16 -9.58 -10.22
N ASN A 54 4.09 -9.33 -8.92
CA ASN A 54 4.15 -10.28 -7.80
C ASN A 54 3.12 -9.88 -6.74
N LEU A 55 2.96 -10.68 -5.68
CA LEU A 55 2.11 -10.33 -4.54
C LEU A 55 2.49 -8.96 -3.95
N LEU A 56 1.48 -8.13 -3.68
CA LEU A 56 1.65 -6.90 -2.93
C LEU A 56 0.90 -6.98 -1.60
N HIS A 57 1.52 -6.47 -0.55
CA HIS A 57 0.94 -6.41 0.78
C HIS A 57 0.56 -4.97 1.07
N ILE A 58 -0.75 -4.68 1.08
CA ILE A 58 -1.30 -3.34 1.24
C ILE A 58 -1.80 -3.16 2.67
N VAL A 59 -1.22 -2.22 3.37
CA VAL A 59 -1.61 -1.81 4.71
C VAL A 59 -2.72 -0.77 4.63
N ASN A 60 -3.83 -1.08 5.31
CA ASN A 60 -4.88 -0.13 5.62
C ASN A 60 -4.73 0.29 7.10
N LEU A 61 -4.28 1.52 7.32
CA LEU A 61 -4.00 2.05 8.65
C LEU A 61 -5.26 2.41 9.44
N GLU A 62 -6.37 2.70 8.77
CA GLU A 62 -7.64 3.06 9.41
C GLU A 62 -8.35 1.81 9.93
N ASN A 63 -8.35 0.75 9.11
CA ASN A 63 -8.97 -0.53 9.44
C ASN A 63 -8.03 -1.50 10.14
N GLU A 64 -6.76 -1.15 10.32
CA GLU A 64 -5.73 -1.99 10.94
C GLU A 64 -5.65 -3.38 10.28
N THR A 65 -5.50 -3.40 8.96
CA THR A 65 -5.43 -4.63 8.16
C THR A 65 -4.29 -4.62 7.16
N ILE A 66 -3.78 -5.81 6.83
CA ILE A 66 -2.83 -6.04 5.73
C ILE A 66 -3.51 -6.94 4.69
N GLU A 67 -3.74 -6.40 3.50
CA GLU A 67 -4.38 -7.08 2.39
C GLU A 67 -3.33 -7.60 1.40
N VAL A 68 -3.42 -8.88 1.01
CA VAL A 68 -2.55 -9.45 -0.03
C VAL A 68 -3.25 -9.35 -1.37
N VAL A 69 -2.65 -8.63 -2.31
CA VAL A 69 -3.23 -8.37 -3.64
C VAL A 69 -2.34 -8.99 -4.73
N SER A 70 -2.95 -9.82 -5.57
CA SER A 70 -2.28 -10.46 -6.72
C SER A 70 -2.86 -10.08 -8.09
N ASP A 71 -4.07 -9.52 -8.14
CA ASP A 71 -4.81 -9.37 -9.40
C ASP A 71 -4.66 -7.96 -10.00
N LYS A 72 -5.40 -7.00 -9.44
CA LYS A 72 -5.43 -5.61 -9.89
C LYS A 72 -5.95 -4.71 -8.78
N ILE A 73 -5.32 -3.55 -8.64
CA ILE A 73 -5.75 -2.49 -7.75
C ILE A 73 -6.35 -1.40 -8.62
N LYS A 74 -7.64 -1.08 -8.41
CA LYS A 74 -8.28 0.03 -9.12
C LYS A 74 -7.72 1.33 -8.58
N LEU A 75 -7.07 2.11 -9.44
CA LEU A 75 -6.62 3.44 -9.06
C LEU A 75 -7.82 4.38 -9.20
N VAL A 76 -8.41 4.76 -8.07
CA VAL A 76 -9.42 5.81 -8.07
C VAL A 76 -8.68 7.11 -8.35
N LYS A 77 -8.94 7.73 -9.50
CA LYS A 77 -8.49 9.09 -9.79
C LYS A 77 -9.03 9.95 -8.66
N LEU A 78 -8.15 10.53 -7.85
CA LEU A 78 -8.56 11.57 -6.92
C LEU A 78 -9.14 12.68 -7.78
N GLU A 79 -10.47 12.77 -7.82
CA GLU A 79 -11.11 13.99 -8.26
C GLU A 79 -10.56 15.07 -7.34
N THR A 80 -9.78 15.97 -7.93
CA THR A 80 -9.45 17.23 -7.30
C THR A 80 -10.80 17.85 -6.95
N LEU A 81 -11.15 17.82 -5.65
CA LEU A 81 -12.19 18.68 -5.09
C LEU A 81 -11.82 20.08 -5.57
N LYS A 82 -12.59 20.59 -6.54
CA LYS A 82 -12.44 21.93 -7.09
C LYS A 82 -12.88 22.96 -6.07
#